data_AF-A0A9Q0JZT6-F1
#
_entry.id   AF-A0A9Q0JZT6-F1
#
_cell.length_a   1.000
_cell.length_b   1.000
_cell.length_c   1.000
_cell.angle_alpha   90.00
_cell.angle_beta   90.00
_cell.angle_gamma   90.00
#
_symmetry.space_group_name_H-M   'P 1'
#
loop_
_entity.id
_entity.type
_entity.pdbx_description
1 polymer ?
#
loop_
_entity_poly.entity_id
_entity_poly.type
_entity_poly.pdbx_seq_one_letter_code
_entity_poly.pdbx_strand_id
1 'polypeptide(L)'
;MDCNSGSKSIDSLEWDGEDEGEFNSYTVLSSSCSKTRGQEASASYEEASTSAGSCSNLISHFVGMGFSKNMVAKAIKENGEGNTEAILETLLTYSVVEKSPPECELIPSDTNSSESKMDDLDQLSDISSCFGDEETTEHLSDKDKKFLQLVDMGFPIDDASSALEKCGPDTSIMELMDFISASQIGKKTDAQLRPISDENEPGPSHFHTAAAPNKKRKLFVAEERWQKKVDSWRRRQKESHKGGKKPLLHEEEDTVRLPKLMIGFGVPNMPRTVFHREILSEAIGPPYFYFENVALTPKGVWDTMSRFLYEIEPEFVDSMYFCAAARKRGYIHNLPIHNRFPLQPIPPLTIQEAFPLSKRWWPSWDKRTKFNCLNTCTASAKLTERIRQALESWEGEPHPRTQKYVLYECKKWNLLWVGKNKTAPLEPEEIEIIMGYPEHHTRGGGTSRTERFKALGNSFQVDTIAFHFSVLKKMFPNGISVLSLFSGIGGAEVALHRLGIPLKNVVSVEISEVSSNILQSWWEQTNQKGNLIHITDVQHLSLDRLEELIKSLGGFDLIVGGSPCNNLTGSNRVSRDGLKGDHSILFYEYFRVLNDVKGLMGKV
;
A
#
# COMPACT_ATOMS: atom_id res chain seq x y z
N MET A 1 -17.16 61.96 5.73
CA MET A 1 -16.11 62.30 4.74
C MET A 1 -15.02 61.25 4.88
N ASP A 2 -15.18 60.03 4.39
CA ASP A 2 -15.68 59.56 3.08
C ASP A 2 -14.74 59.92 1.93
N CYS A 3 -13.94 58.94 1.49
CA CYS A 3 -13.93 58.49 0.10
C CYS A 3 -13.61 56.98 0.10
N ASN A 4 -14.26 56.24 -0.80
CA ASN A 4 -14.32 54.77 -0.81
C ASN A 4 -13.94 54.25 -2.21
N SER A 5 -13.96 52.92 -2.37
CA SER A 5 -13.88 52.12 -3.60
C SER A 5 -12.48 51.86 -4.16
N GLY A 6 -12.29 50.60 -4.55
CA GLY A 6 -11.02 49.99 -4.96
C GLY A 6 -11.05 48.45 -4.94
N SER A 7 -12.24 47.85 -4.79
CA SER A 7 -12.46 46.41 -4.76
C SER A 7 -12.27 45.80 -6.14
N LYS A 8 -11.25 44.96 -6.30
CA LYS A 8 -11.18 43.99 -7.39
C LYS A 8 -11.61 42.62 -6.86
N SER A 9 -12.52 41.97 -7.58
CA SER A 9 -12.76 40.54 -7.38
C SER A 9 -11.47 39.77 -7.66
N ILE A 10 -11.24 38.72 -6.88
CA ILE A 10 -10.41 37.60 -7.32
C ILE A 10 -11.40 36.61 -7.88
N ASP A 11 -11.45 36.48 -9.20
CA ASP A 11 -12.41 35.63 -9.87
C ASP A 11 -12.12 34.15 -9.56
N SER A 12 -13.18 33.36 -9.55
CA SER A 12 -13.14 31.93 -9.22
C SER A 12 -12.37 31.14 -10.27
N LEU A 13 -11.13 30.76 -9.95
CA LEU A 13 -10.41 29.71 -10.67
C LEU A 13 -10.98 28.35 -10.28
N GLU A 14 -11.93 27.88 -11.08
CA GLU A 14 -12.37 26.48 -11.10
C GLU A 14 -11.19 25.59 -11.50
N TRP A 15 -11.14 24.37 -10.96
CA TRP A 15 -9.99 23.46 -11.12
C TRP A 15 -10.47 22.05 -11.38
N ASP A 16 -10.86 21.80 -12.64
CA ASP A 16 -11.30 20.49 -13.09
C ASP A 16 -10.12 19.51 -13.06
N GLY A 17 -10.32 18.42 -12.30
CA GLY A 17 -9.29 17.45 -11.95
C GLY A 17 -9.44 16.10 -12.66
N GLU A 18 -10.11 16.07 -13.81
CA GLU A 18 -10.55 14.86 -14.51
C GLU A 18 -9.89 14.76 -15.90
N ASP A 19 -8.98 13.78 -16.04
CA ASP A 19 -8.64 13.10 -17.31
C ASP A 19 -7.59 11.98 -17.03
N GLU A 20 -8.03 10.74 -16.76
CA GLU A 20 -7.21 9.56 -17.06
C GLU A 20 -7.62 9.07 -18.46
N GLY A 21 -6.79 9.37 -19.46
CA GLY A 21 -6.97 8.95 -20.86
C GLY A 21 -5.97 7.88 -21.27
N GLU A 22 -6.43 6.86 -21.98
CA GLU A 22 -5.69 5.62 -22.24
C GLU A 22 -4.78 5.63 -23.50
N PHE A 23 -3.97 4.57 -23.60
CA PHE A 23 -3.40 3.95 -24.80
C PHE A 23 -2.71 4.80 -25.90
N ASN A 24 -1.41 4.57 -26.08
CA ASN A 24 -0.97 3.67 -27.17
C ASN A 24 0.49 3.22 -27.00
N SER A 25 0.80 2.02 -27.47
CA SER A 25 2.15 1.47 -27.59
C SER A 25 2.80 1.90 -28.90
N TYR A 26 4.08 2.30 -28.87
CA TYR A 26 4.89 2.51 -30.08
C TYR A 26 6.34 2.06 -29.87
N THR A 27 6.77 1.11 -30.69
CA THR A 27 8.14 0.58 -30.77
C THR A 27 8.98 1.44 -31.71
N VAL A 28 10.21 1.79 -31.32
CA VAL A 28 11.17 2.46 -32.23
C VAL A 28 12.57 1.85 -32.11
N LEU A 29 12.88 1.01 -33.09
CA LEU A 29 14.18 0.84 -33.77
C LEU A 29 15.46 1.22 -32.99
N SER A 30 16.23 0.22 -32.59
CA SER A 30 17.64 0.37 -32.25
C SER A 30 18.52 0.39 -33.51
N SER A 31 19.44 1.35 -33.60
CA SER A 31 20.41 1.45 -34.71
C SER A 31 21.76 0.86 -34.30
N SER A 32 22.20 -0.21 -34.97
CA SER A 32 23.49 -0.86 -34.74
C SER A 32 24.68 0.02 -35.14
N CYS A 33 25.72 0.08 -34.31
CA CYS A 33 27.05 0.54 -34.71
C CYS A 33 28.12 -0.42 -34.18
N SER A 34 29.28 -0.48 -34.84
CA SER A 34 30.26 -1.57 -34.70
C SER A 34 31.70 -1.06 -34.64
N LYS A 35 32.64 -2.01 -34.47
CA LYS A 35 34.12 -1.85 -34.29
C LYS A 35 34.54 -1.59 -32.82
N THR A 36 35.68 -2.08 -32.32
CA THR A 36 36.76 -2.88 -32.95
C THR A 36 37.43 -3.82 -31.94
N ARG A 37 38.11 -4.87 -32.45
CA ARG A 37 38.90 -5.86 -31.70
C ARG A 37 40.32 -5.35 -31.40
N GLY A 38 40.87 -5.70 -30.23
CA GLY A 38 42.28 -5.54 -29.86
C GLY A 38 42.78 -6.75 -29.05
N GLN A 39 43.97 -7.24 -29.41
CA GLN A 39 44.73 -8.34 -28.78
C GLN A 39 45.97 -7.74 -28.09
N GLU A 40 46.75 -8.37 -27.21
CA GLU A 40 46.72 -9.63 -26.42
C GLU A 40 47.83 -9.54 -25.35
N ALA A 41 47.84 -10.47 -24.38
CA ALA A 41 48.96 -10.93 -23.52
C ALA A 41 48.46 -11.15 -22.07
N SER A 42 48.36 -12.33 -21.43
CA SER A 42 49.01 -13.65 -21.49
C SER A 42 49.75 -13.93 -20.17
N ALA A 43 49.10 -14.65 -19.25
CA ALA A 43 49.73 -15.25 -18.08
C ALA A 43 49.05 -16.58 -17.74
N SER A 44 49.68 -17.67 -18.17
CA SER A 44 49.46 -19.08 -17.79
C SER A 44 49.95 -19.37 -16.36
N TYR A 45 49.64 -20.48 -15.69
CA TYR A 45 48.65 -21.57 -15.84
C TYR A 45 48.65 -22.29 -14.46
N GLU A 46 47.52 -22.76 -13.94
CA GLU A 46 47.48 -23.98 -13.13
C GLU A 46 46.07 -24.59 -13.15
N GLU A 47 45.98 -25.92 -13.15
CA GLU A 47 44.74 -26.64 -13.48
C GLU A 47 44.01 -27.22 -12.26
N ALA A 48 42.68 -27.22 -12.32
CA ALA A 48 41.82 -28.05 -11.48
C ALA A 48 40.64 -28.60 -12.30
N SER A 49 40.88 -29.66 -13.06
CA SER A 49 39.87 -30.29 -13.92
C SER A 49 38.97 -31.27 -13.18
N THR A 50 37.73 -30.88 -12.83
CA THR A 50 36.62 -31.81 -12.56
C THR A 50 35.23 -31.14 -12.59
N SER A 51 34.43 -31.37 -13.65
CA SER A 51 32.98 -31.68 -13.57
C SER A 51 32.30 -31.73 -14.94
N ALA A 52 32.48 -32.82 -15.69
CA ALA A 52 31.74 -33.10 -16.93
C ALA A 52 30.26 -33.49 -16.69
N GLY A 53 29.59 -32.84 -15.73
CA GLY A 53 28.23 -33.14 -15.27
C GLY A 53 27.38 -31.92 -14.88
N SER A 54 27.88 -30.70 -15.11
CA SER A 54 27.12 -29.45 -14.89
C SER A 54 26.02 -29.28 -15.95
N CYS A 55 26.42 -29.28 -17.23
CA CYS A 55 25.60 -28.83 -18.36
C CYS A 55 24.26 -29.59 -18.49
N SER A 56 24.26 -30.91 -18.22
CA SER A 56 23.06 -31.76 -18.35
C SER A 56 21.97 -31.41 -17.35
N ASN A 57 22.34 -30.99 -16.14
CA ASN A 57 21.40 -30.68 -15.06
C ASN A 57 20.77 -29.30 -15.24
N LEU A 58 21.51 -28.32 -15.77
CA LEU A 58 20.95 -27.03 -16.16
C LEU A 58 19.96 -27.18 -17.33
N ILE A 59 20.30 -27.99 -18.34
CA ILE A 59 19.42 -28.23 -19.49
C ILE A 59 18.16 -29.00 -19.07
N SER A 60 18.26 -30.03 -18.22
CA SER A 60 17.08 -30.76 -17.74
C SER A 60 16.18 -29.90 -16.84
N HIS A 61 16.76 -29.02 -16.01
CA HIS A 61 16.02 -28.06 -15.20
C HIS A 61 15.13 -27.13 -16.05
N PHE A 62 15.71 -26.43 -17.03
CA PHE A 62 14.93 -25.50 -17.86
C PHE A 62 14.01 -26.18 -18.87
N VAL A 63 14.34 -27.37 -19.37
CA VAL A 63 13.40 -28.18 -20.17
C VAL A 63 12.24 -28.69 -19.29
N GLY A 64 12.49 -29.02 -18.01
CA GLY A 64 11.46 -29.34 -17.03
C GLY A 64 10.54 -28.17 -16.67
N MET A 65 10.99 -26.92 -16.87
CA MET A 65 10.17 -25.71 -16.82
C MET A 65 9.38 -25.43 -18.13
N GLY A 66 9.45 -26.32 -19.12
CA GLY A 66 8.71 -26.24 -20.38
C GLY A 66 9.40 -25.48 -21.52
N PHE A 67 10.64 -25.01 -21.34
CA PHE A 67 11.38 -24.33 -22.41
C PHE A 67 11.94 -25.32 -23.44
N SER A 68 11.93 -24.95 -24.73
CA SER A 68 12.46 -25.81 -25.79
C SER A 68 13.97 -26.04 -25.63
N LYS A 69 14.43 -27.27 -25.85
CA LYS A 69 15.84 -27.65 -25.66
C LYS A 69 16.81 -26.82 -26.52
N ASN A 70 16.35 -26.31 -27.66
CA ASN A 70 17.11 -25.42 -28.54
C ASN A 70 17.22 -24.00 -27.96
N MET A 71 16.14 -23.43 -27.43
CA MET A 71 16.18 -22.14 -26.71
C MET A 71 17.11 -22.22 -25.49
N VAL A 72 17.03 -23.31 -24.71
CA VAL A 72 17.88 -23.53 -23.52
C VAL A 72 19.36 -23.62 -23.89
N ALA A 73 19.71 -24.39 -24.93
CA ALA A 73 21.09 -24.47 -25.42
C ALA A 73 21.63 -23.11 -25.92
N LYS A 74 20.77 -22.27 -26.54
CA LYS A 74 21.12 -20.93 -27.00
C LYS A 74 21.35 -19.96 -25.84
N ALA A 75 20.41 -19.89 -24.89
CA ALA A 75 20.50 -19.01 -23.73
C ALA A 75 21.70 -19.33 -22.81
N ILE A 76 22.04 -20.61 -22.63
CA ILE A 76 23.25 -21.04 -21.91
C ILE A 76 24.52 -20.61 -22.65
N LYS A 77 24.56 -20.72 -23.99
CA LYS A 77 25.71 -20.31 -24.81
C LYS A 77 25.96 -18.80 -24.76
N GLU A 78 24.91 -18.00 -24.57
CA GLU A 78 24.97 -16.53 -24.56
C GLU A 78 25.32 -15.95 -23.18
N ASN A 79 24.88 -16.59 -22.09
CA ASN A 79 25.07 -16.08 -20.71
C ASN A 79 26.14 -16.84 -19.89
N GLY A 80 26.49 -18.07 -20.30
CA GLY A 80 27.37 -18.97 -19.55
C GLY A 80 26.67 -19.70 -18.39
N GLU A 81 27.18 -20.88 -18.03
CA GLU A 81 26.53 -21.79 -17.06
C GLU A 81 26.46 -21.26 -15.61
N GLY A 82 27.19 -20.18 -15.29
CA GLY A 82 27.29 -19.64 -13.93
C GLY A 82 26.14 -18.73 -13.46
N ASN A 83 25.21 -18.34 -14.33
CA ASN A 83 24.10 -17.43 -13.96
C ASN A 83 22.75 -17.93 -14.50
N THR A 84 22.03 -18.69 -13.66
CA THR A 84 20.70 -19.24 -13.96
C THR A 84 19.61 -18.17 -14.12
N GLU A 85 19.75 -17.00 -13.48
CA GLU A 85 18.78 -15.91 -13.56
C GLU A 85 18.86 -15.21 -14.92
N ALA A 86 20.07 -14.91 -15.41
CA ALA A 86 20.28 -14.35 -16.75
C ALA A 86 19.87 -15.32 -17.88
N ILE A 87 20.09 -16.64 -17.68
CA ILE A 87 19.57 -17.68 -18.59
C ILE A 87 18.03 -17.65 -18.62
N LEU A 88 17.38 -17.51 -17.46
CA LEU A 88 15.91 -17.46 -17.37
C LEU A 88 15.32 -16.20 -18.01
N GLU A 89 15.89 -15.01 -17.78
CA GLU A 89 15.46 -13.78 -18.49
C GLU A 89 15.60 -13.91 -20.02
N THR A 90 16.69 -14.53 -20.47
CA THR A 90 16.93 -14.78 -21.91
C THR A 90 15.92 -15.78 -22.49
N LEU A 91 15.59 -16.85 -21.75
CA LEU A 91 14.57 -17.83 -22.12
C LEU A 91 13.16 -17.24 -22.19
N LEU A 92 12.80 -16.40 -21.22
CA LEU A 92 11.54 -15.66 -21.23
C LEU A 92 11.47 -14.70 -22.42
N THR A 93 12.58 -14.01 -22.73
CA THR A 93 12.68 -13.13 -23.90
C THR A 93 12.46 -13.89 -25.21
N TYR A 94 13.09 -15.06 -25.40
CA TYR A 94 12.86 -15.89 -26.59
C TYR A 94 11.41 -16.43 -26.65
N SER A 95 10.83 -16.78 -25.51
CA SER A 95 9.44 -17.27 -25.43
C SER A 95 8.38 -16.20 -25.74
N VAL A 96 8.75 -14.91 -25.73
CA VAL A 96 7.91 -13.81 -26.20
C VAL A 96 8.07 -13.62 -27.72
N VAL A 97 9.28 -13.75 -28.25
CA VAL A 97 9.57 -13.61 -29.70
C VAL A 97 8.96 -14.77 -30.51
N GLU A 98 9.00 -16.01 -30.01
CA GLU A 98 8.35 -17.16 -30.69
C GLU A 98 6.82 -17.12 -30.68
N LYS A 99 6.18 -16.13 -30.02
CA LYS A 99 4.72 -16.01 -29.88
C LYS A 99 4.07 -14.87 -30.68
N SER A 100 4.84 -14.12 -31.48
CA SER A 100 4.26 -13.19 -32.47
C SER A 100 3.81 -13.93 -33.74
N PRO A 101 2.64 -13.60 -34.33
CA PRO A 101 2.24 -14.17 -35.61
C PRO A 101 3.16 -13.68 -36.74
N PRO A 102 3.37 -14.48 -37.81
CA PRO A 102 4.17 -14.06 -38.95
C PRO A 102 3.46 -12.96 -39.75
N GLU A 103 4.08 -11.79 -39.88
CA GLU A 103 3.62 -10.75 -40.81
C GLU A 103 3.82 -11.20 -42.27
N CYS A 104 2.88 -10.84 -43.14
CA CYS A 104 2.91 -11.24 -44.55
C CYS A 104 3.84 -10.35 -45.37
N GLU A 105 5.01 -10.85 -45.77
CA GLU A 105 5.82 -10.20 -46.81
C GLU A 105 5.21 -10.42 -48.20
N LEU A 106 5.13 -9.35 -48.99
CA LEU A 106 4.61 -9.38 -50.37
C LEU A 106 5.71 -9.72 -51.38
N ILE A 107 5.39 -10.65 -52.28
CA ILE A 107 6.27 -11.20 -53.33
C ILE A 107 6.62 -10.13 -54.39
N PRO A 108 7.85 -10.19 -54.93
CA PRO A 108 8.06 -10.05 -56.37
C PRO A 108 8.83 -11.25 -56.98
N SER A 109 8.24 -11.84 -58.04
CA SER A 109 8.88 -12.43 -59.26
C SER A 109 10.34 -12.93 -59.21
N ASP A 110 10.71 -14.10 -59.76
CA ASP A 110 10.24 -14.60 -61.07
C ASP A 110 10.56 -16.09 -61.42
N THR A 111 9.82 -16.61 -62.41
CA THR A 111 10.13 -17.75 -63.34
C THR A 111 10.46 -19.20 -62.88
N ASN A 112 9.55 -20.11 -63.28
CA ASN A 112 9.76 -21.37 -64.06
C ASN A 112 10.13 -22.75 -63.45
N SER A 113 9.32 -23.74 -63.87
CA SER A 113 9.59 -25.20 -64.06
C SER A 113 9.88 -26.09 -62.84
N SER A 114 9.46 -27.37 -62.78
CA SER A 114 8.47 -28.14 -63.58
C SER A 114 8.10 -29.45 -62.85
N GLU A 115 7.15 -30.22 -63.40
CA GLU A 115 6.73 -31.61 -63.08
C GLU A 115 7.84 -32.51 -62.44
N SER A 116 7.56 -33.41 -61.48
CA SER A 116 6.70 -34.59 -61.72
C SER A 116 6.12 -35.33 -60.48
N LYS A 117 5.10 -36.14 -60.79
CA LYS A 117 4.71 -37.46 -60.25
C LYS A 117 5.80 -38.34 -59.57
N MET A 118 5.50 -39.42 -58.81
CA MET A 118 4.27 -39.96 -58.12
C MET A 118 4.65 -41.33 -57.46
N ASP A 119 3.72 -41.91 -56.68
CA ASP A 119 3.56 -43.34 -56.31
C ASP A 119 4.26 -43.97 -55.07
N ASP A 120 3.48 -44.88 -54.48
CA ASP A 120 3.67 -46.00 -53.53
C ASP A 120 4.20 -45.75 -52.09
N LEU A 121 3.49 -46.13 -51.01
CA LEU A 121 2.83 -47.42 -50.61
C LEU A 121 3.86 -48.53 -50.29
N ASP A 122 3.71 -49.41 -49.30
CA ASP A 122 2.68 -49.62 -48.26
C ASP A 122 3.36 -50.34 -47.04
N GLN A 123 2.79 -50.71 -45.88
CA GLN A 123 1.42 -50.79 -45.31
C GLN A 123 1.57 -50.54 -43.76
N LEU A 124 0.71 -50.81 -42.77
CA LEU A 124 -0.39 -51.78 -42.59
C LEU A 124 -1.65 -51.16 -41.94
N SER A 125 -2.76 -51.38 -42.64
CA SER A 125 -4.14 -51.68 -42.19
C SER A 125 -4.29 -52.56 -40.93
N ASP A 126 -5.45 -52.74 -40.29
CA ASP A 126 -6.75 -52.03 -40.21
C ASP A 126 -7.63 -52.79 -39.19
N ILE A 127 -8.44 -52.10 -38.38
CA ILE A 127 -9.80 -52.53 -38.02
C ILE A 127 -10.67 -51.27 -37.86
N SER A 128 -11.80 -51.22 -38.55
CA SER A 128 -12.81 -50.15 -38.47
C SER A 128 -14.17 -50.69 -38.04
N SER A 129 -15.13 -49.77 -37.81
CA SER A 129 -16.53 -50.00 -37.40
C SER A 129 -16.73 -50.37 -35.91
N CYS A 130 -17.82 -49.97 -35.22
CA CYS A 130 -19.10 -49.44 -35.71
C CYS A 130 -19.53 -48.11 -35.05
N PHE A 131 -20.38 -47.37 -35.78
CA PHE A 131 -21.42 -46.39 -35.39
C PHE A 131 -21.77 -46.34 -33.89
N GLY A 132 -21.90 -45.20 -33.22
CA GLY A 132 -22.78 -44.03 -33.46
C GLY A 132 -23.17 -43.51 -32.05
N ASP A 133 -23.62 -42.27 -31.81
CA ASP A 133 -24.45 -41.40 -32.65
C ASP A 133 -23.83 -40.00 -32.90
N GLU A 134 -24.25 -39.36 -34.00
CA GLU A 134 -24.20 -37.90 -34.12
C GLU A 134 -25.49 -37.31 -33.51
N GLU A 135 -25.40 -36.65 -32.34
CA GLU A 135 -26.22 -35.49 -31.94
C GLU A 135 -25.78 -34.95 -30.56
N THR A 136 -26.17 -33.71 -30.21
CA THR A 136 -26.01 -33.07 -28.88
C THR A 136 -24.66 -32.48 -28.42
N THR A 137 -23.82 -31.93 -29.32
CA THR A 137 -22.69 -31.04 -28.90
C THR A 137 -22.78 -29.56 -29.32
N GLU A 138 -23.75 -29.17 -30.16
CA GLU A 138 -23.93 -27.75 -30.57
C GLU A 138 -24.58 -26.84 -29.50
N HIS A 139 -25.03 -27.39 -28.36
CA HIS A 139 -25.77 -26.63 -27.34
C HIS A 139 -25.08 -26.50 -25.96
N LEU A 140 -23.79 -26.86 -25.85
CA LEU A 140 -23.00 -26.60 -24.64
C LEU A 140 -22.78 -25.09 -24.46
N SER A 141 -23.00 -24.58 -23.24
CA SER A 141 -22.75 -23.18 -22.93
C SER A 141 -21.25 -22.90 -22.79
N ASP A 142 -20.85 -21.63 -22.89
CA ASP A 142 -19.43 -21.28 -22.78
C ASP A 142 -18.85 -21.52 -21.38
N LYS A 143 -19.71 -21.68 -20.35
CA LYS A 143 -19.29 -22.22 -19.04
C LYS A 143 -18.83 -23.68 -19.16
N ASP A 144 -19.61 -24.50 -19.85
CA ASP A 144 -19.39 -25.95 -19.96
C ASP A 144 -18.13 -26.23 -20.80
N LYS A 145 -17.90 -25.42 -21.86
CA LYS A 145 -16.66 -25.46 -22.65
C LYS A 145 -15.44 -25.09 -21.81
N LYS A 146 -15.49 -24.00 -21.05
CA LYS A 146 -14.40 -23.58 -20.13
C LYS A 146 -14.17 -24.61 -19.02
N PHE A 147 -15.22 -25.21 -18.49
CA PHE A 147 -15.14 -26.28 -17.48
C PHE A 147 -14.43 -27.52 -18.02
N LEU A 148 -14.84 -28.02 -19.20
CA LEU A 148 -14.19 -29.15 -19.86
C LEU A 148 -12.72 -28.85 -20.17
N GLN A 149 -12.39 -27.64 -20.63
CA GLN A 149 -11.00 -27.24 -20.88
C GLN A 149 -10.14 -27.24 -19.59
N LEU A 150 -10.67 -26.76 -18.46
CA LEU A 150 -9.94 -26.82 -17.18
C LEU A 150 -9.69 -28.26 -16.70
N VAL A 151 -10.65 -29.17 -16.93
CA VAL A 151 -10.51 -30.59 -16.59
C VAL A 151 -9.52 -31.31 -17.54
N ASP A 152 -9.55 -31.00 -18.84
CA ASP A 152 -8.61 -31.51 -19.85
C ASP A 152 -7.17 -31.03 -19.60
N MET A 153 -7.01 -29.79 -19.11
CA MET A 153 -5.72 -29.27 -18.60
C MET A 153 -5.28 -29.89 -17.26
N GLY A 154 -6.02 -30.88 -16.73
CA GLY A 154 -5.62 -31.70 -15.59
C GLY A 154 -5.96 -31.13 -14.21
N PHE A 155 -6.78 -30.07 -14.13
CA PHE A 155 -7.22 -29.55 -12.83
C PHE A 155 -8.34 -30.43 -12.22
N PRO A 156 -8.39 -30.59 -10.88
CA PRO A 156 -9.46 -31.34 -10.22
C PRO A 156 -10.84 -30.74 -10.51
N ILE A 157 -11.82 -31.61 -10.77
CA ILE A 157 -13.20 -31.25 -11.10
C ILE A 157 -13.81 -30.30 -10.05
N ASP A 158 -13.58 -30.55 -8.77
CA ASP A 158 -14.06 -29.72 -7.66
C ASP A 158 -13.45 -28.30 -7.67
N ASP A 159 -12.17 -28.17 -8.04
CA ASP A 159 -11.48 -26.88 -8.13
C ASP A 159 -11.94 -26.10 -9.38
N ALA A 160 -12.06 -26.77 -10.53
CA ALA A 160 -12.55 -26.17 -11.77
C ALA A 160 -14.00 -25.65 -11.62
N SER A 161 -14.87 -26.45 -11.00
CA SER A 161 -16.24 -26.03 -10.66
C SER A 161 -16.24 -24.82 -9.72
N SER A 162 -15.46 -24.88 -8.63
CA SER A 162 -15.45 -23.79 -7.63
C SER A 162 -14.82 -22.49 -8.15
N ALA A 163 -13.96 -22.55 -9.17
CA ALA A 163 -13.46 -21.35 -9.87
C ALA A 163 -14.56 -20.70 -10.71
N LEU A 164 -15.28 -21.48 -11.52
CA LEU A 164 -16.38 -20.99 -12.37
C LEU A 164 -17.56 -20.42 -11.55
N GLU A 165 -17.86 -20.97 -10.39
CA GLU A 165 -18.87 -20.40 -9.47
C GLU A 165 -18.45 -19.05 -8.86
N LYS A 166 -17.16 -18.84 -8.58
CA LYS A 166 -16.67 -17.67 -7.82
C LYS A 166 -16.19 -16.52 -8.69
N CYS A 167 -15.57 -16.81 -9.82
CA CYS A 167 -15.14 -15.80 -10.79
C CYS A 167 -16.26 -15.44 -11.78
N GLY A 168 -17.11 -16.42 -12.14
CA GLY A 168 -18.23 -16.25 -13.05
C GLY A 168 -17.93 -16.69 -14.50
N PRO A 169 -18.97 -16.73 -15.37
CA PRO A 169 -18.88 -17.26 -16.73
C PRO A 169 -17.85 -16.56 -17.61
N ASP A 170 -17.75 -15.24 -17.51
CA ASP A 170 -17.12 -14.42 -18.55
C ASP A 170 -15.60 -14.33 -18.38
N THR A 171 -15.10 -14.60 -17.17
CA THR A 171 -13.68 -14.73 -16.77
C THR A 171 -12.83 -15.47 -17.80
N SER A 172 -11.58 -15.03 -18.03
CA SER A 172 -10.66 -15.78 -18.89
C SER A 172 -10.23 -17.11 -18.24
N ILE A 173 -9.84 -18.07 -19.08
CA ILE A 173 -9.33 -19.38 -18.60
C ILE A 173 -8.05 -19.19 -17.78
N MET A 174 -7.24 -18.17 -18.09
CA MET A 174 -5.99 -17.87 -17.38
C MET A 174 -6.26 -17.41 -15.94
N GLU A 175 -7.21 -16.50 -15.73
CA GLU A 175 -7.62 -16.05 -14.39
C GLU A 175 -8.29 -17.18 -13.58
N LEU A 176 -9.03 -18.08 -14.24
CA LEU A 176 -9.58 -19.28 -13.60
C LEU A 176 -8.46 -20.25 -13.16
N MET A 177 -7.41 -20.42 -13.97
CA MET A 177 -6.24 -21.23 -13.59
C MET A 177 -5.43 -20.61 -12.45
N ASP A 178 -5.24 -19.28 -12.44
CA ASP A 178 -4.58 -18.57 -11.33
C ASP A 178 -5.38 -18.71 -10.03
N PHE A 179 -6.71 -18.62 -10.10
CA PHE A 179 -7.60 -18.85 -8.96
C PHE A 179 -7.49 -20.29 -8.41
N ILE A 180 -7.48 -21.30 -9.28
CA ILE A 180 -7.28 -22.70 -8.88
C ILE A 180 -5.90 -22.90 -8.27
N SER A 181 -4.87 -22.30 -8.86
CA SER A 181 -3.49 -22.41 -8.38
C SER A 181 -3.31 -21.80 -6.99
N ALA A 182 -3.87 -20.61 -6.75
CA ALA A 182 -3.90 -19.97 -5.44
C ALA A 182 -4.68 -20.81 -4.40
N SER A 183 -5.85 -21.35 -4.79
CA SER A 183 -6.65 -22.29 -3.97
C SER A 183 -5.83 -23.52 -3.55
N GLN A 184 -5.13 -24.15 -4.49
CA GLN A 184 -4.33 -25.35 -4.22
C GLN A 184 -3.06 -25.06 -3.41
N ILE A 185 -2.43 -23.91 -3.58
CA ILE A 185 -1.30 -23.48 -2.73
C ILE A 185 -1.79 -23.32 -1.28
N GLY A 186 -2.90 -22.62 -1.06
CA GLY A 186 -3.50 -22.47 0.27
C GLY A 186 -3.81 -23.81 0.95
N LYS A 187 -4.45 -24.73 0.22
CA LYS A 187 -4.73 -26.11 0.69
C LYS A 187 -3.46 -26.88 1.04
N LYS A 188 -2.37 -26.72 0.28
CA LYS A 188 -1.08 -27.40 0.54
C LYS A 188 -0.38 -26.83 1.78
N THR A 189 -0.37 -25.50 1.97
CA THR A 189 0.19 -24.89 3.18
C THR A 189 -0.56 -25.31 4.46
N ASP A 190 -1.90 -25.40 4.42
CA ASP A 190 -2.71 -25.83 5.58
C ASP A 190 -2.53 -27.33 5.90
N ALA A 191 -2.26 -28.16 4.87
CA ALA A 191 -1.89 -29.56 5.05
C ALA A 191 -0.49 -29.75 5.67
N GLN A 192 0.48 -28.90 5.33
CA GLN A 192 1.86 -28.97 5.82
C GLN A 192 2.04 -28.52 7.28
N LEU A 193 1.06 -27.84 7.87
CA LEU A 193 1.08 -27.38 9.28
C LEU A 193 0.65 -28.46 10.29
N ARG A 194 0.63 -29.75 9.89
CA ARG A 194 0.37 -30.89 10.78
C ARG A 194 1.70 -31.49 11.27
N PRO A 195 1.97 -31.54 12.59
CA PRO A 195 3.22 -32.10 13.10
C PRO A 195 3.28 -33.61 12.85
N ILE A 196 4.43 -34.08 12.37
CA ILE A 196 4.76 -35.50 12.21
C ILE A 196 4.94 -36.13 13.59
N SER A 197 4.38 -37.32 13.79
CA SER A 197 4.59 -38.14 14.98
C SER A 197 5.70 -39.15 14.74
N ASP A 198 6.85 -38.98 15.40
CA ASP A 198 7.80 -40.07 15.57
C ASP A 198 7.24 -41.10 16.58
N GLU A 199 7.17 -42.36 16.17
CA GLU A 199 7.06 -43.49 17.08
C GLU A 199 8.38 -44.26 17.10
N ASN A 200 8.88 -44.60 18.29
CA ASN A 200 9.56 -45.87 18.57
C ASN A 200 9.81 -46.09 20.08
N GLU A 201 9.63 -47.35 20.51
CA GLU A 201 10.06 -47.99 21.77
C GLU A 201 9.39 -47.59 23.13
N PRO A 202 9.22 -48.56 24.08
CA PRO A 202 7.95 -48.65 24.80
C PRO A 202 7.95 -49.01 26.32
N GLY A 203 7.44 -48.09 27.17
CA GLY A 203 6.75 -48.38 28.46
C GLY A 203 7.52 -49.10 29.60
N PRO A 204 6.82 -49.62 30.64
CA PRO A 204 5.58 -49.09 31.25
C PRO A 204 5.57 -49.09 32.81
N SER A 205 4.77 -48.21 33.45
CA SER A 205 3.88 -48.50 34.63
C SER A 205 3.47 -47.26 35.47
N HIS A 206 2.34 -47.39 36.19
CA HIS A 206 1.57 -46.46 37.05
C HIS A 206 2.39 -45.42 37.89
N PHE A 207 1.93 -44.18 38.14
CA PHE A 207 0.64 -43.77 38.74
C PHE A 207 0.19 -42.31 38.45
N HIS A 208 -1.09 -42.00 38.73
CA HIS A 208 -1.80 -40.71 38.90
C HIS A 208 -1.21 -39.37 38.41
N THR A 209 -2.00 -38.60 37.63
CA THR A 209 -2.70 -37.34 38.03
C THR A 209 -3.55 -36.79 36.85
N ALA A 210 -4.60 -35.99 37.10
CA ALA A 210 -5.53 -35.50 36.07
C ALA A 210 -5.45 -33.98 35.78
N ALA A 211 -5.02 -33.61 34.57
CA ALA A 211 -5.26 -32.30 33.90
C ALA A 211 -4.65 -32.31 32.47
N ALA A 212 -5.08 -31.52 31.47
CA ALA A 212 -6.38 -30.89 31.19
C ALA A 212 -6.44 -30.35 29.73
N PRO A 213 -7.40 -30.73 28.86
CA PRO A 213 -7.50 -30.23 27.49
C PRO A 213 -8.34 -28.95 27.37
N ASN A 214 -7.96 -27.88 28.09
CA ASN A 214 -8.87 -26.76 28.39
C ASN A 214 -8.49 -25.36 27.83
N LYS A 215 -7.48 -25.25 26.95
CA LYS A 215 -7.14 -23.97 26.27
C LYS A 215 -7.94 -23.76 24.97
N LYS A 216 -7.84 -24.67 23.97
CA LYS A 216 -8.52 -24.50 22.66
C LYS A 216 -10.05 -24.30 22.78
N ARG A 217 -10.71 -25.03 23.69
CA ARG A 217 -12.17 -24.91 23.91
C ARG A 217 -12.60 -23.58 24.55
N LYS A 218 -11.70 -22.85 25.23
CA LYS A 218 -12.01 -21.51 25.78
C LYS A 218 -11.99 -20.41 24.71
N LEU A 219 -11.10 -20.51 23.71
CA LEU A 219 -11.02 -19.54 22.61
C LEU A 219 -12.30 -19.56 21.77
N PHE A 220 -12.71 -20.73 21.27
CA PHE A 220 -13.92 -20.89 20.45
C PHE A 220 -15.20 -20.43 21.20
N VAL A 221 -15.29 -20.69 22.50
CA VAL A 221 -16.40 -20.24 23.35
C VAL A 221 -16.36 -18.73 23.64
N ALA A 222 -15.19 -18.09 23.65
CA ALA A 222 -15.07 -16.64 23.76
C ALA A 222 -15.55 -15.96 22.47
N GLU A 223 -15.19 -16.51 21.32
CA GLU A 223 -15.53 -16.00 19.99
C GLU A 223 -17.04 -16.12 19.69
N GLU A 224 -17.66 -17.28 19.96
CA GLU A 224 -19.13 -17.41 19.95
C GLU A 224 -19.81 -16.37 20.86
N ARG A 225 -19.24 -16.11 22.04
CA ARG A 225 -19.80 -15.19 23.04
C ARG A 225 -19.60 -13.72 22.65
N TRP A 226 -18.59 -13.42 21.84
CA TRP A 226 -18.40 -12.12 21.19
C TRP A 226 -19.41 -11.92 20.06
N GLN A 227 -19.56 -12.89 19.15
CA GLN A 227 -20.54 -12.83 18.07
C GLN A 227 -21.97 -12.67 18.61
N LYS A 228 -22.34 -13.45 19.65
CA LYS A 228 -23.64 -13.34 20.33
C LYS A 228 -23.85 -11.99 21.05
N LYS A 229 -22.78 -11.28 21.47
CA LYS A 229 -22.88 -9.89 21.94
C LYS A 229 -23.12 -8.92 20.78
N VAL A 230 -22.35 -9.03 19.70
CA VAL A 230 -22.48 -8.20 18.49
C VAL A 230 -23.91 -8.30 17.93
N ASP A 231 -24.46 -9.50 17.80
CA ASP A 231 -25.81 -9.71 17.25
C ASP A 231 -26.94 -9.42 18.25
N SER A 232 -26.63 -9.29 19.54
CA SER A 232 -27.54 -8.71 20.54
C SER A 232 -27.59 -7.18 20.39
N TRP A 233 -26.44 -6.54 20.20
CA TRP A 233 -26.32 -5.10 19.97
C TRP A 233 -26.97 -4.68 18.65
N ARG A 234 -26.72 -5.40 17.54
CA ARG A 234 -27.39 -5.18 16.24
C ARG A 234 -28.92 -5.22 16.34
N ARG A 235 -29.48 -6.09 17.19
CA ARG A 235 -30.95 -6.18 17.38
C ARG A 235 -31.50 -4.98 18.13
N ARG A 236 -30.87 -4.57 19.23
CA ARG A 236 -31.26 -3.38 20.01
C ARG A 236 -31.27 -2.10 19.15
N GLN A 237 -30.29 -1.91 18.26
CA GLN A 237 -30.31 -0.77 17.34
C GLN A 237 -31.41 -0.88 16.26
N LYS A 238 -31.68 -2.06 15.71
CA LYS A 238 -32.78 -2.28 14.74
C LYS A 238 -34.17 -2.07 15.35
N GLU A 239 -34.33 -2.28 16.64
CA GLU A 239 -35.58 -2.03 17.37
C GLU A 239 -35.83 -0.53 17.56
N SER A 240 -34.76 0.28 17.68
CA SER A 240 -34.84 1.75 17.79
C SER A 240 -35.12 2.45 16.46
N HIS A 241 -34.52 2.00 15.35
CA HIS A 241 -34.59 2.67 14.03
C HIS A 241 -35.87 2.40 13.21
N LYS A 242 -37.04 2.28 13.87
CA LYS A 242 -38.30 1.89 13.20
C LYS A 242 -39.10 3.04 12.58
N GLY A 243 -38.56 4.25 12.52
CA GLY A 243 -39.22 5.43 11.94
C GLY A 243 -38.32 6.20 10.96
N GLY A 244 -38.75 6.29 9.70
CA GLY A 244 -38.14 7.15 8.68
C GLY A 244 -37.39 6.41 7.56
N LYS A 245 -38.07 6.19 6.42
CA LYS A 245 -37.42 5.92 5.13
C LYS A 245 -37.29 7.23 4.34
N LYS A 246 -36.16 7.46 3.67
CA LYS A 246 -36.04 8.36 2.52
C LYS A 246 -35.84 7.53 1.22
N PRO A 247 -36.19 8.06 0.03
CA PRO A 247 -36.21 7.26 -1.20
C PRO A 247 -34.81 6.96 -1.76
N LEU A 248 -34.71 5.89 -2.57
CA LEU A 248 -33.58 5.68 -3.48
C LEU A 248 -33.61 6.71 -4.62
N LEU A 249 -32.42 7.13 -5.05
CA LEU A 249 -32.15 7.63 -6.40
C LEU A 249 -30.81 7.07 -6.88
N HIS A 250 -30.68 7.04 -8.20
CA HIS A 250 -29.67 6.44 -9.09
C HIS A 250 -28.27 6.08 -8.53
N GLU A 251 -27.73 4.99 -9.08
CA GLU A 251 -26.33 4.60 -8.95
C GLU A 251 -25.50 5.34 -10.01
N GLU A 252 -24.68 6.29 -9.55
CA GLU A 252 -23.47 6.77 -10.22
C GLU A 252 -22.25 6.23 -9.44
N GLU A 253 -21.05 6.19 -10.04
CA GLU A 253 -19.84 5.54 -9.48
C GLU A 253 -19.16 6.37 -8.37
N ASP A 254 -19.96 6.72 -7.37
CA ASP A 254 -19.71 7.70 -6.33
C ASP A 254 -18.55 7.31 -5.39
N THR A 255 -17.49 8.11 -5.40
CA THR A 255 -16.53 8.18 -4.30
C THR A 255 -17.12 8.93 -3.09
N VAL A 256 -16.40 8.94 -1.94
CA VAL A 256 -16.85 9.70 -0.76
C VAL A 256 -16.92 11.19 -1.09
N ARG A 257 -18.07 11.82 -0.79
CA ARG A 257 -18.33 13.26 -0.99
C ARG A 257 -17.51 14.13 -0.03
N LEU A 258 -16.21 14.29 -0.33
CA LEU A 258 -15.31 15.16 0.41
C LEU A 258 -15.68 16.64 0.25
N PRO A 259 -15.46 17.50 1.27
CA PRO A 259 -15.63 18.94 1.15
C PRO A 259 -14.73 19.53 0.04
N LYS A 260 -15.28 20.41 -0.82
CA LYS A 260 -14.51 21.11 -1.87
C LYS A 260 -13.26 21.82 -1.33
N LEU A 261 -13.35 22.33 -0.09
CA LEU A 261 -12.22 22.86 0.67
C LEU A 261 -12.02 21.99 1.93
N MET A 262 -10.99 21.16 1.95
CA MET A 262 -10.62 20.31 3.09
C MET A 262 -9.91 21.14 4.19
N ILE A 263 -10.68 21.99 4.88
CA ILE A 263 -10.21 22.88 5.96
C ILE A 263 -10.68 22.43 7.35
N GLY A 264 -11.27 21.24 7.48
CA GLY A 264 -11.80 20.73 8.74
C GLY A 264 -12.80 21.66 9.41
N PHE A 265 -12.68 21.78 10.74
CA PHE A 265 -13.38 22.75 11.57
C PHE A 265 -12.66 24.11 11.64
N GLY A 266 -11.73 24.37 10.71
CA GLY A 266 -10.99 25.63 10.51
C GLY A 266 -9.48 25.44 10.54
N VAL A 267 -8.76 26.18 9.69
CA VAL A 267 -7.28 26.20 9.61
C VAL A 267 -6.73 27.60 9.95
N PRO A 268 -5.45 27.75 10.36
CA PRO A 268 -4.93 28.99 10.97
C PRO A 268 -5.16 30.29 10.20
N ASN A 269 -5.08 30.24 8.86
CA ASN A 269 -5.10 31.42 7.99
C ASN A 269 -6.43 31.61 7.22
N MET A 270 -7.50 30.89 7.60
CA MET A 270 -8.82 30.98 6.95
C MET A 270 -9.87 31.62 7.88
N PRO A 271 -10.96 32.20 7.33
CA PRO A 271 -12.07 32.69 8.12
C PRO A 271 -12.65 31.59 9.03
N ARG A 272 -12.82 31.91 10.31
CA ARG A 272 -13.39 30.99 11.30
C ARG A 272 -14.91 30.91 11.14
N THR A 273 -15.39 30.00 10.29
CA THR A 273 -16.77 29.50 10.38
C THR A 273 -16.98 28.94 11.78
N VAL A 274 -18.04 29.35 12.47
CA VAL A 274 -18.37 28.81 13.80
C VAL A 274 -19.04 27.45 13.61
N PHE A 275 -18.23 26.39 13.64
CA PHE A 275 -18.74 25.02 13.69
C PHE A 275 -19.33 24.75 15.07
N HIS A 276 -20.64 24.49 15.12
CA HIS A 276 -21.29 23.86 16.25
C HIS A 276 -21.32 22.36 16.00
N ARG A 277 -20.64 21.59 16.85
CA ARG A 277 -20.62 20.14 16.82
C ARG A 277 -21.06 19.61 18.17
N GLU A 278 -22.17 18.89 18.19
CA GLU A 278 -22.60 18.14 19.38
C GLU A 278 -21.83 16.81 19.47
N ILE A 279 -21.64 16.31 20.68
CA ILE A 279 -20.92 15.07 20.97
C ILE A 279 -21.75 14.30 21.98
N LEU A 280 -22.04 13.02 21.71
CA LEU A 280 -22.76 12.15 22.64
C LEU A 280 -22.06 12.12 24.00
N SER A 281 -22.82 12.13 25.10
CA SER A 281 -22.26 12.17 26.46
C SER A 281 -21.29 11.01 26.75
N GLU A 282 -21.53 9.84 26.16
CA GLU A 282 -20.67 8.65 26.23
C GLU A 282 -19.30 8.86 25.55
N ALA A 283 -19.21 9.81 24.62
CA ALA A 283 -18.01 10.14 23.86
C ALA A 283 -17.22 11.32 24.46
N ILE A 284 -17.81 12.12 25.36
CA ILE A 284 -17.16 13.25 26.03
C ILE A 284 -16.11 12.78 27.05
N GLY A 285 -15.09 13.62 27.29
CA GLY A 285 -14.17 13.51 28.42
C GLY A 285 -12.91 12.65 28.19
N PRO A 286 -12.05 12.50 29.21
CA PRO A 286 -10.91 11.59 29.19
C PRO A 286 -11.37 10.12 29.21
N PRO A 287 -10.67 9.19 28.52
CA PRO A 287 -9.63 9.46 27.55
C PRO A 287 -10.17 10.25 26.35
N TYR A 288 -9.47 11.33 26.00
CA TYR A 288 -9.62 11.91 24.68
C TYR A 288 -9.12 10.88 23.67
N PHE A 289 -9.73 10.83 22.49
CA PHE A 289 -9.31 9.92 21.44
C PHE A 289 -9.15 10.65 20.12
N TYR A 290 -8.23 10.17 19.29
CA TYR A 290 -7.89 10.74 18.00
C TYR A 290 -7.47 9.63 17.02
N PHE A 291 -8.27 9.41 15.98
CA PHE A 291 -8.02 8.42 14.94
C PHE A 291 -7.83 9.08 13.57
N GLU A 292 -6.75 8.75 12.87
CA GLU A 292 -6.41 9.21 11.51
C GLU A 292 -6.65 8.12 10.46
N ASN A 293 -7.13 8.53 9.28
CA ASN A 293 -7.12 7.69 8.07
C ASN A 293 -7.06 8.55 6.80
N VAL A 294 -6.70 7.93 5.67
CA VAL A 294 -6.76 8.52 4.33
C VAL A 294 -8.16 9.11 4.05
N ALA A 295 -8.25 10.34 3.53
CA ALA A 295 -9.56 10.93 3.26
C ALA A 295 -10.33 10.20 2.16
N LEU A 296 -9.63 9.88 1.07
CA LEU A 296 -10.14 9.11 -0.06
C LEU A 296 -10.22 7.62 0.32
N THR A 297 -11.39 7.18 0.77
CA THR A 297 -11.72 5.77 1.02
C THR A 297 -12.89 5.32 0.14
N PRO A 298 -13.13 4.00 0.00
CA PRO A 298 -14.37 3.49 -0.56
C PRO A 298 -15.62 4.01 0.16
N LYS A 299 -16.74 4.13 -0.56
CA LYS A 299 -18.06 4.51 -0.03
C LYS A 299 -18.44 3.60 1.15
N GLY A 300 -19.01 4.15 2.23
CA GLY A 300 -19.36 3.38 3.43
C GLY A 300 -18.24 3.20 4.46
N VAL A 301 -16.97 3.49 4.15
CA VAL A 301 -15.85 3.31 5.12
C VAL A 301 -15.92 4.36 6.23
N TRP A 302 -15.97 5.64 5.88
CA TRP A 302 -16.13 6.73 6.86
C TRP A 302 -17.44 6.63 7.65
N ASP A 303 -18.53 6.24 6.98
CA ASP A 303 -19.83 6.00 7.64
C ASP A 303 -19.76 4.86 8.65
N THR A 304 -18.86 3.89 8.44
CA THR A 304 -18.62 2.81 9.41
C THR A 304 -17.72 3.28 10.54
N MET A 305 -16.63 3.99 10.24
CA MET A 305 -15.73 4.52 11.27
C MET A 305 -16.45 5.49 12.22
N SER A 306 -17.34 6.35 11.71
CA SER A 306 -18.21 7.22 12.51
C SER A 306 -19.16 6.42 13.42
N ARG A 307 -19.93 5.47 12.85
CA ARG A 307 -20.86 4.62 13.62
C ARG A 307 -20.19 3.84 14.76
N PHE A 308 -18.95 3.41 14.58
CA PHE A 308 -18.17 2.79 15.65
C PHE A 308 -17.66 3.85 16.64
N LEU A 309 -17.10 4.98 16.18
CA LEU A 309 -16.58 6.06 17.03
C LEU A 309 -17.66 7.08 17.45
N TYR A 310 -18.78 6.56 17.99
CA TYR A 310 -19.87 7.33 18.63
C TYR A 310 -20.60 8.33 17.72
N GLU A 311 -20.80 8.00 16.44
CA GLU A 311 -21.45 8.84 15.42
C GLU A 311 -20.74 10.20 15.20
N ILE A 312 -19.44 10.27 15.49
CA ILE A 312 -18.66 11.49 15.33
C ILE A 312 -18.25 11.71 13.87
N GLU A 313 -18.68 12.84 13.31
CA GLU A 313 -18.26 13.31 11.98
C GLU A 313 -16.72 13.48 11.88
N PRO A 314 -16.09 12.93 10.83
CA PRO A 314 -14.64 13.08 10.60
C PRO A 314 -14.27 14.49 10.16
N GLU A 315 -13.24 15.05 10.79
CA GLU A 315 -12.64 16.33 10.37
C GLU A 315 -11.75 16.11 9.13
N PHE A 316 -12.23 16.52 7.95
CA PHE A 316 -11.48 16.39 6.69
C PHE A 316 -10.54 17.58 6.44
N VAL A 317 -9.23 17.32 6.49
CA VAL A 317 -8.18 18.33 6.33
C VAL A 317 -7.15 17.90 5.27
N ASP A 318 -6.62 18.87 4.53
CA ASP A 318 -5.41 18.68 3.72
C ASP A 318 -4.23 19.42 4.36
N SER A 319 -3.13 18.71 4.66
CA SER A 319 -1.92 19.34 5.21
C SER A 319 -1.28 20.41 4.32
N MET A 320 -1.75 20.64 3.08
CA MET A 320 -1.36 21.82 2.29
C MET A 320 -1.66 23.15 3.00
N TYR A 321 -2.56 23.20 3.98
CA TYR A 321 -2.79 24.40 4.81
C TYR A 321 -1.76 24.57 5.95
N PHE A 322 -0.91 23.55 6.18
CA PHE A 322 0.05 23.46 7.28
C PHE A 322 1.50 23.31 6.83
N CYS A 323 1.79 22.80 5.62
CA CYS A 323 3.16 22.73 5.09
C CYS A 323 3.22 22.81 3.56
N ALA A 324 4.41 22.62 2.98
CA ALA A 324 4.67 22.65 1.54
C ALA A 324 4.16 21.44 0.74
N ALA A 325 3.54 20.43 1.36
CA ALA A 325 2.98 19.25 0.70
C ALA A 325 1.50 19.03 1.02
N ALA A 326 0.73 18.55 0.04
CA ALA A 326 -0.65 18.14 0.25
C ALA A 326 -0.73 16.75 0.92
N ARG A 327 -1.57 16.59 1.94
CA ARG A 327 -1.83 15.29 2.61
C ARG A 327 -3.29 15.25 3.07
N LYS A 328 -4.17 14.79 2.17
CA LYS A 328 -5.61 14.65 2.41
C LYS A 328 -5.91 13.55 3.44
N ARG A 329 -6.47 13.91 4.59
CA ARG A 329 -6.81 13.01 5.71
C ARG A 329 -8.18 13.34 6.31
N GLY A 330 -8.77 12.34 6.95
CA GLY A 330 -9.90 12.52 7.87
C GLY A 330 -9.46 12.18 9.29
N TYR A 331 -9.98 12.90 10.28
CA TYR A 331 -9.65 12.72 11.69
C TYR A 331 -10.92 12.60 12.53
N ILE A 332 -11.12 11.47 13.21
CA ILE A 332 -12.25 11.28 14.14
C ILE A 332 -11.71 11.41 15.57
N HIS A 333 -12.21 12.40 16.31
CA HIS A 333 -11.76 12.70 17.66
C HIS A 333 -12.87 13.32 18.52
N ASN A 334 -12.75 13.23 19.84
CA ASN A 334 -13.60 13.97 20.80
C ASN A 334 -12.94 15.26 21.35
N LEU A 335 -11.75 15.64 20.84
CA LEU A 335 -11.07 16.88 21.23
C LEU A 335 -11.92 18.15 20.99
N PRO A 336 -11.81 19.18 21.85
CA PRO A 336 -12.35 20.51 21.59
C PRO A 336 -11.83 21.14 20.29
N ILE A 337 -12.72 21.80 19.55
CA ILE A 337 -12.41 22.47 18.27
C ILE A 337 -12.13 23.98 18.44
N HIS A 338 -12.60 24.58 19.53
CA HIS A 338 -12.40 26.00 19.83
C HIS A 338 -11.04 26.26 20.48
N ASN A 339 -10.49 27.47 20.30
CA ASN A 339 -9.21 27.92 20.87
C ASN A 339 -7.95 27.16 20.40
N ARG A 340 -8.04 26.40 19.30
CA ARG A 340 -6.87 25.86 18.59
C ARG A 340 -5.92 26.98 18.14
N PHE A 341 -4.62 26.71 18.17
CA PHE A 341 -3.55 27.63 17.72
C PHE A 341 -2.47 26.89 16.92
N PRO A 342 -1.86 27.52 15.89
CA PRO A 342 -0.80 26.91 15.10
C PRO A 342 0.47 26.71 15.93
N LEU A 343 1.24 25.70 15.55
CA LEU A 343 2.59 25.50 16.07
C LEU A 343 3.52 26.66 15.67
N GLN A 344 4.60 26.87 16.42
CA GLN A 344 5.57 27.96 16.18
C GLN A 344 7.02 27.43 16.19
N PRO A 345 7.92 27.93 15.33
CA PRO A 345 7.65 28.82 14.20
C PRO A 345 6.72 28.18 13.17
N ILE A 346 6.07 29.00 12.33
CA ILE A 346 5.25 28.50 11.24
C ILE A 346 6.17 27.81 10.21
N PRO A 347 5.92 26.53 9.84
CA PRO A 347 6.72 25.82 8.84
C PRO A 347 6.55 26.43 7.43
N PRO A 348 7.49 26.15 6.49
CA PRO A 348 7.39 26.65 5.12
C PRO A 348 6.12 26.12 4.42
N LEU A 349 5.39 27.02 3.79
CA LEU A 349 4.15 26.72 3.08
C LEU A 349 4.36 26.55 1.58
N THR A 350 5.45 27.01 0.96
CA THR A 350 5.74 26.72 -0.46
C THR A 350 7.02 25.92 -0.66
N ILE A 351 7.15 25.24 -1.80
CA ILE A 351 8.40 24.57 -2.23
C ILE A 351 9.56 25.57 -2.19
N GLN A 352 9.32 26.81 -2.60
CA GLN A 352 10.33 27.86 -2.73
C GLN A 352 10.68 28.52 -1.37
N GLU A 353 9.84 28.37 -0.35
CA GLU A 353 10.18 28.66 1.06
C GLU A 353 10.98 27.52 1.71
N ALA A 354 10.57 26.26 1.47
CA ALA A 354 11.23 25.08 2.02
C ALA A 354 12.63 24.87 1.41
N PHE A 355 12.78 25.08 0.11
CA PHE A 355 14.01 24.86 -0.64
C PHE A 355 14.40 26.09 -1.49
N PRO A 356 14.84 27.21 -0.87
CA PRO A 356 15.12 28.46 -1.60
C PRO A 356 16.15 28.31 -2.73
N LEU A 357 17.07 27.36 -2.62
CA LEU A 357 18.08 27.07 -3.64
C LEU A 357 17.48 26.53 -4.95
N SER A 358 16.35 25.82 -4.88
CA SER A 358 15.64 25.29 -6.07
C SER A 358 15.12 26.41 -6.98
N LYS A 359 14.81 27.58 -6.41
CA LYS A 359 14.25 28.74 -7.12
C LYS A 359 15.13 29.24 -8.26
N ARG A 360 16.46 29.02 -8.20
CA ARG A 360 17.40 29.36 -9.27
C ARG A 360 17.22 28.49 -10.53
N TRP A 361 16.77 27.25 -10.35
CA TRP A 361 16.67 26.24 -11.41
C TRP A 361 15.23 25.96 -11.85
N TRP A 362 14.27 26.66 -11.24
CA TRP A 362 12.84 26.45 -11.44
C TRP A 362 12.39 27.00 -12.80
N PRO A 363 11.84 26.16 -13.71
CA PRO A 363 11.39 26.63 -15.02
C PRO A 363 10.19 27.58 -14.94
N SER A 364 10.12 28.53 -15.88
CA SER A 364 8.99 29.43 -16.12
C SER A 364 7.64 28.71 -16.23
N TRP A 365 7.61 27.52 -16.83
CA TRP A 365 6.43 26.71 -17.08
C TRP A 365 6.04 25.78 -15.92
N ASP A 366 6.92 25.51 -14.96
CA ASP A 366 6.57 24.70 -13.78
C ASP A 366 5.86 25.58 -12.73
N LYS A 367 4.53 25.50 -12.71
CA LYS A 367 3.69 26.28 -11.79
C LYS A 367 3.50 25.66 -10.40
N ARG A 368 4.21 24.58 -10.04
CA ARG A 368 4.05 23.95 -8.71
C ARG A 368 4.62 24.84 -7.60
N THR A 369 3.77 25.18 -6.64
CA THR A 369 4.12 25.84 -5.36
C THR A 369 4.01 24.90 -4.16
N LYS A 370 3.45 23.69 -4.37
CA LYS A 370 3.24 22.63 -3.39
C LYS A 370 3.65 21.28 -3.99
N PHE A 371 4.12 20.36 -3.14
CA PHE A 371 4.22 18.95 -3.46
C PHE A 371 2.85 18.25 -3.35
N ASN A 372 2.72 17.10 -4.01
CA ASN A 372 1.62 16.18 -3.77
C ASN A 372 1.86 15.40 -2.46
N CYS A 373 1.03 14.39 -2.18
CA CYS A 373 1.27 13.48 -1.06
C CYS A 373 2.66 12.86 -1.17
N LEU A 374 3.39 12.85 -0.05
CA LEU A 374 4.71 12.23 0.03
C LEU A 374 4.53 10.71 0.11
N ASN A 375 5.21 10.00 -0.79
CA ASN A 375 5.08 8.56 -0.99
C ASN A 375 6.12 7.80 -0.18
N THR A 376 5.89 6.49 0.02
CA THR A 376 6.84 5.56 0.65
C THR A 376 8.00 5.14 -0.27
N CYS A 377 7.92 5.46 -1.56
CA CYS A 377 8.90 5.11 -2.60
C CYS A 377 9.38 6.37 -3.36
N THR A 378 10.63 6.36 -3.83
CA THR A 378 11.26 7.46 -4.58
C THR A 378 11.49 7.11 -6.05
N ALA A 379 11.68 8.15 -6.88
CA ALA A 379 12.04 7.98 -8.28
C ALA A 379 13.43 7.32 -8.45
N SER A 380 13.55 6.50 -9.50
CA SER A 380 14.84 5.94 -9.91
C SER A 380 15.70 6.97 -10.66
N ALA A 381 17.03 6.81 -10.58
CA ALA A 381 17.96 7.63 -11.37
C ALA A 381 17.70 7.53 -12.89
N LYS A 382 17.20 6.37 -13.37
CA LYS A 382 16.77 6.19 -14.76
C LYS A 382 15.61 7.11 -15.17
N LEU A 383 14.74 7.52 -14.24
CA LEU A 383 13.68 8.50 -14.53
C LEU A 383 14.24 9.92 -14.63
N THR A 384 15.04 10.35 -13.65
CA THR A 384 15.62 11.71 -13.65
C THR A 384 16.56 11.94 -14.83
N GLU A 385 17.28 10.90 -15.26
CA GLU A 385 18.10 10.94 -16.48
C GLU A 385 17.27 11.05 -17.78
N ARG A 386 16.16 10.32 -17.91
CA ARG A 386 15.24 10.49 -19.06
C ARG A 386 14.63 11.90 -19.10
N ILE A 387 14.28 12.47 -17.94
CA ILE A 387 13.81 13.86 -17.84
C ILE A 387 14.91 14.82 -18.32
N ARG A 388 16.16 14.64 -17.88
CA ARG A 388 17.30 15.45 -18.34
C ARG A 388 17.48 15.39 -19.85
N GLN A 389 17.53 14.19 -20.42
CA GLN A 389 17.68 13.98 -21.87
C GLN A 389 16.53 14.58 -22.69
N ALA A 390 15.29 14.45 -22.21
CA ALA A 390 14.10 15.03 -22.85
C ALA A 390 14.07 16.57 -22.85
N LEU A 391 14.85 17.21 -21.97
CA LEU A 391 14.99 18.67 -21.85
C LEU A 391 16.25 19.21 -22.55
N GLU A 392 17.33 18.44 -22.61
CA GLU A 392 18.59 18.83 -23.27
C GLU A 392 18.50 18.87 -24.80
N SER A 393 17.47 18.28 -25.40
CA SER A 393 17.12 18.44 -26.82
C SER A 393 16.47 19.80 -27.17
N TRP A 394 16.31 20.71 -26.20
CA TRP A 394 15.73 22.05 -26.39
C TRP A 394 16.69 23.14 -25.91
N GLU A 395 17.00 24.11 -26.77
CA GLU A 395 17.83 25.27 -26.40
C GLU A 395 17.05 26.35 -25.63
N GLY A 396 15.71 26.37 -25.77
CA GLY A 396 14.78 27.31 -25.13
C GLY A 396 13.72 26.61 -24.28
N GLU A 397 12.49 27.14 -24.27
CA GLU A 397 11.38 26.45 -23.61
C GLU A 397 11.00 25.17 -24.38
N PRO A 398 10.89 24.00 -23.72
CA PRO A 398 10.52 22.75 -24.38
C PRO A 398 9.11 22.79 -24.97
N HIS A 399 8.86 22.03 -26.03
CA HIS A 399 7.53 21.88 -26.62
C HIS A 399 6.47 21.44 -25.57
N PRO A 400 5.21 21.92 -25.61
CA PRO A 400 4.22 21.65 -24.54
C PRO A 400 3.94 20.17 -24.23
N ARG A 401 4.12 19.25 -25.20
CA ARG A 401 4.06 17.79 -24.91
C ARG A 401 5.16 17.35 -23.94
N THR A 402 6.39 17.83 -24.14
CA THR A 402 7.54 17.60 -23.24
C THR A 402 7.27 18.22 -21.87
N GLN A 403 6.72 19.43 -21.81
CA GLN A 403 6.32 20.06 -20.55
C GLN A 403 5.26 19.22 -19.81
N LYS A 404 4.19 18.76 -20.49
CA LYS A 404 3.15 17.89 -19.88
C LYS A 404 3.75 16.59 -19.34
N TYR A 405 4.66 15.95 -20.09
CA TYR A 405 5.36 14.73 -19.63
C TYR A 405 6.22 14.98 -18.38
N VAL A 406 7.10 16.00 -18.41
CA VAL A 406 7.99 16.28 -17.27
C VAL A 406 7.19 16.74 -16.05
N LEU A 407 6.14 17.55 -16.21
CA LEU A 407 5.26 17.93 -15.11
C LEU A 407 4.47 16.74 -14.53
N TYR A 408 4.06 15.77 -15.35
CA TYR A 408 3.42 14.55 -14.86
C TYR A 408 4.37 13.76 -13.96
N GLU A 409 5.59 13.45 -14.40
CA GLU A 409 6.56 12.70 -13.59
C GLU A 409 7.01 13.51 -12.35
N CYS A 410 7.20 14.82 -12.48
CA CYS A 410 7.56 15.69 -11.36
C CYS A 410 6.43 15.79 -10.31
N LYS A 411 5.16 15.72 -10.71
CA LYS A 411 4.00 15.60 -9.81
C LYS A 411 3.92 14.21 -9.18
N LYS A 412 4.12 13.15 -9.96
CA LYS A 412 4.00 11.75 -9.54
C LYS A 412 5.03 11.35 -8.48
N TRP A 413 6.25 11.85 -8.62
CA TRP A 413 7.40 11.51 -7.77
C TRP A 413 7.91 12.67 -6.89
N ASN A 414 7.16 13.77 -6.81
CA ASN A 414 7.51 14.98 -6.04
C ASN A 414 8.93 15.53 -6.35
N LEU A 415 9.32 15.53 -7.62
CA LEU A 415 10.68 15.89 -8.02
C LEU A 415 10.96 17.40 -7.84
N LEU A 416 12.14 17.71 -7.30
CA LEU A 416 12.66 19.06 -7.08
C LEU A 416 13.66 19.45 -8.18
N TRP A 417 13.67 20.71 -8.60
CA TRP A 417 14.67 21.24 -9.54
C TRP A 417 15.98 21.59 -8.83
N VAL A 418 17.07 20.91 -9.19
CA VAL A 418 18.38 21.02 -8.51
C VAL A 418 19.51 21.54 -9.42
N GLY A 419 19.26 21.68 -10.73
CA GLY A 419 20.20 22.24 -11.70
C GLY A 419 19.53 22.53 -13.04
N LYS A 420 20.24 23.20 -13.97
CA LYS A 420 19.75 23.35 -15.36
C LYS A 420 19.42 21.97 -15.92
N ASN A 421 18.16 21.79 -16.36
CA ASN A 421 17.59 20.54 -16.89
C ASN A 421 17.69 19.33 -15.93
N LYS A 422 17.91 19.54 -14.62
CA LYS A 422 18.13 18.46 -13.64
C LYS A 422 17.11 18.49 -12.52
N THR A 423 16.38 17.38 -12.40
CA THR A 423 15.42 17.08 -11.33
C THR A 423 15.96 15.98 -10.42
N ALA A 424 15.70 16.05 -9.12
CA ALA A 424 16.00 14.99 -8.14
C ALA A 424 14.73 14.57 -7.36
N PRO A 425 14.64 13.33 -6.85
CA PRO A 425 13.71 13.03 -5.76
C PRO A 425 14.13 13.78 -4.49
N LEU A 426 13.19 13.95 -3.57
CA LEU A 426 13.49 14.50 -2.24
C LEU A 426 14.37 13.54 -1.43
N GLU A 427 15.32 14.10 -0.68
CA GLU A 427 16.10 13.37 0.32
C GLU A 427 15.28 13.13 1.61
N PRO A 428 15.60 12.12 2.43
CA PRO A 428 14.86 11.83 3.67
C PRO A 428 14.79 13.03 4.63
N GLU A 429 15.89 13.77 4.76
CA GLU A 429 16.00 15.00 5.55
C GLU A 429 15.06 16.12 5.04
N GLU A 430 14.90 16.24 3.72
CA GLU A 430 13.97 17.20 3.13
C GLU A 430 12.51 16.83 3.43
N ILE A 431 12.21 15.53 3.48
CA ILE A 431 10.89 15.01 3.88
C ILE A 431 10.63 15.18 5.37
N GLU A 432 11.63 14.96 6.24
CA GLU A 432 11.54 15.24 7.69
C GLU A 432 11.08 16.68 7.94
N ILE A 433 11.72 17.65 7.26
CA ILE A 433 11.38 19.08 7.33
C ILE A 433 9.95 19.36 6.86
N ILE A 434 9.51 18.83 5.69
CA ILE A 434 8.14 19.04 5.18
C ILE A 434 7.07 18.41 6.08
N MET A 435 7.39 17.27 6.70
CA MET A 435 6.49 16.56 7.61
C MET A 435 6.48 17.13 9.04
N GLY A 436 7.39 18.06 9.36
CA GLY A 436 7.47 18.73 10.65
C GLY A 436 8.20 17.94 11.74
N TYR A 437 9.01 16.97 11.37
CA TYR A 437 9.89 16.22 12.27
C TYR A 437 11.19 17.00 12.54
N PRO A 438 11.94 16.65 13.61
CA PRO A 438 13.32 17.10 13.78
C PRO A 438 14.20 16.71 12.56
N GLU A 439 15.21 17.54 12.27
CA GLU A 439 16.25 17.16 11.32
C GLU A 439 16.97 15.89 11.79
N HIS A 440 17.18 14.94 10.88
CA HIS A 440 17.80 13.63 11.15
C HIS A 440 16.97 12.71 12.06
N HIS A 441 15.68 12.98 12.30
CA HIS A 441 14.81 12.17 13.19
C HIS A 441 14.80 10.67 12.84
N THR A 442 14.84 10.31 11.56
CA THR A 442 14.86 8.92 11.10
C THR A 442 16.27 8.40 10.76
N ARG A 443 17.34 9.13 11.11
CA ARG A 443 18.73 8.83 10.73
C ARG A 443 19.51 8.20 11.89
N GLY A 444 19.55 6.87 11.96
CA GLY A 444 20.35 6.17 12.96
C GLY A 444 20.13 4.66 12.94
N GLY A 445 20.44 3.96 14.04
CA GLY A 445 19.88 2.65 14.38
C GLY A 445 19.99 1.51 13.36
N GLY A 446 20.87 1.61 12.35
CA GLY A 446 20.96 0.64 11.25
C GLY A 446 19.90 0.80 10.14
N THR A 447 19.05 1.84 10.19
CA THR A 447 17.93 2.03 9.24
C THR A 447 18.43 2.27 7.81
N SER A 448 17.92 1.51 6.84
CA SER A 448 18.20 1.77 5.43
C SER A 448 17.48 3.02 4.91
N ARG A 449 18.01 3.61 3.82
CA ARG A 449 17.38 4.74 3.13
C ARG A 449 15.94 4.42 2.66
N THR A 450 15.67 3.17 2.28
CA THR A 450 14.33 2.71 1.87
C THR A 450 13.35 2.68 3.05
N GLU A 451 13.80 2.22 4.22
CA GLU A 451 12.97 2.21 5.43
C GLU A 451 12.65 3.62 5.93
N ARG A 452 13.59 4.56 5.83
CA ARG A 452 13.34 5.99 6.12
C ARG A 452 12.19 6.54 5.26
N PHE A 453 12.20 6.31 3.95
CA PHE A 453 11.10 6.73 3.07
C PHE A 453 9.77 6.02 3.41
N LYS A 454 9.80 4.71 3.68
CA LYS A 454 8.61 3.94 4.08
C LYS A 454 7.99 4.46 5.39
N ALA A 455 8.83 4.78 6.38
CA ALA A 455 8.41 5.33 7.66
C ALA A 455 7.84 6.75 7.51
N LEU A 456 8.57 7.65 6.84
CA LEU A 456 8.16 9.04 6.64
C LEU A 456 6.88 9.16 5.80
N GLY A 457 6.74 8.40 4.71
CA GLY A 457 5.53 8.41 3.87
C GLY A 457 4.26 8.04 4.64
N ASN A 458 4.35 7.08 5.55
CA ASN A 458 3.24 6.62 6.39
C ASN A 458 3.02 7.45 7.67
N SER A 459 3.97 8.30 8.06
CA SER A 459 3.91 9.11 9.30
C SER A 459 2.84 10.21 9.32
N PHE A 460 2.60 10.83 10.47
CA PHE A 460 1.73 12.01 10.57
C PHE A 460 2.44 13.28 10.10
N GLN A 461 1.72 14.21 9.46
CA GLN A 461 2.22 15.58 9.30
C GLN A 461 2.04 16.29 10.65
N VAL A 462 3.16 16.61 11.29
CA VAL A 462 3.25 16.99 12.72
C VAL A 462 2.51 18.29 13.01
N ASP A 463 2.66 19.32 12.18
CA ASP A 463 2.08 20.65 12.43
C ASP A 463 0.55 20.64 12.28
N THR A 464 0.00 19.78 11.43
CA THR A 464 -1.45 19.53 11.27
C THR A 464 -2.03 18.94 12.55
N ILE A 465 -1.45 17.85 13.06
CA ILE A 465 -1.96 17.20 14.29
C ILE A 465 -1.65 18.02 15.54
N ALA A 466 -0.55 18.78 15.57
CA ALA A 466 -0.24 19.73 16.63
C ALA A 466 -1.28 20.86 16.69
N PHE A 467 -1.78 21.35 15.56
CA PHE A 467 -2.88 22.31 15.56
C PHE A 467 -4.16 21.73 16.20
N HIS A 468 -4.48 20.46 15.97
CA HIS A 468 -5.61 19.78 16.65
C HIS A 468 -5.35 19.53 18.14
N PHE A 469 -4.15 19.09 18.51
CA PHE A 469 -3.75 18.84 19.91
C PHE A 469 -3.49 20.12 20.72
N SER A 470 -3.36 21.29 20.08
CA SER A 470 -3.02 22.56 20.73
C SER A 470 -3.93 22.92 21.93
N VAL A 471 -5.21 22.54 21.88
CA VAL A 471 -6.18 22.73 22.98
C VAL A 471 -5.77 22.02 24.28
N LEU A 472 -5.13 20.85 24.17
CA LEU A 472 -4.71 20.04 25.32
C LEU A 472 -3.69 20.78 26.21
N LYS A 473 -2.92 21.72 25.65
CA LYS A 473 -1.88 22.47 26.39
C LYS A 473 -2.44 23.26 27.59
N LYS A 474 -3.68 23.76 27.48
CA LYS A 474 -4.35 24.47 28.60
C LYS A 474 -5.06 23.53 29.56
N MET A 475 -5.31 22.29 29.15
CA MET A 475 -6.08 21.29 29.89
C MET A 475 -5.17 20.40 30.75
N PHE A 476 -3.96 20.12 30.26
CA PHE A 476 -2.97 19.25 30.89
C PHE A 476 -1.64 19.98 31.20
N PRO A 477 -1.65 21.09 31.98
CA PRO A 477 -0.45 21.91 32.22
C PRO A 477 0.66 21.14 32.96
N ASN A 478 0.29 20.15 33.78
CA ASN A 478 1.22 19.28 34.50
C ASN A 478 1.74 18.10 33.65
N GLY A 479 1.39 18.04 32.36
CA GLY A 479 1.70 16.94 31.46
C GLY A 479 0.61 15.87 31.33
N ILE A 480 0.80 14.98 30.36
CA ILE A 480 -0.23 14.09 29.80
C ILE A 480 0.24 12.62 29.78
N SER A 481 -0.68 11.68 30.03
CA SER A 481 -0.51 10.23 29.82
C SER A 481 -1.14 9.82 28.48
N VAL A 482 -0.35 9.21 27.58
CA VAL A 482 -0.76 8.87 26.21
C VAL A 482 -0.69 7.36 25.95
N LEU A 483 -1.70 6.83 25.28
CA LEU A 483 -1.68 5.51 24.63
C LEU A 483 -1.65 5.72 23.11
N SER A 484 -0.59 5.27 22.46
CA SER A 484 -0.29 5.56 21.06
C SER A 484 -0.28 4.26 20.25
N LEU A 485 -1.36 4.02 19.50
CA LEU A 485 -1.59 2.79 18.75
C LEU A 485 -1.15 2.97 17.30
N PHE A 486 -0.29 2.09 16.81
CA PHE A 486 0.36 2.21 15.48
C PHE A 486 1.19 3.49 15.40
N SER A 487 2.01 3.72 16.44
CA SER A 487 2.69 5.00 16.70
C SER A 487 3.73 5.40 15.65
N GLY A 488 4.22 4.45 14.84
CA GLY A 488 5.22 4.67 13.82
C GLY A 488 6.47 5.35 14.39
N ILE A 489 6.95 6.39 13.70
CA ILE A 489 8.11 7.19 14.12
C ILE A 489 7.77 8.27 15.17
N GLY A 490 6.74 8.09 15.98
CA GLY A 490 6.44 8.97 17.12
C GLY A 490 5.79 10.31 16.76
N GLY A 491 4.93 10.35 15.73
CA GLY A 491 4.39 11.62 15.23
C GLY A 491 3.55 12.40 16.24
N ALA A 492 2.76 11.71 17.06
CA ALA A 492 1.91 12.35 18.07
C ALA A 492 2.74 12.88 19.24
N GLU A 493 3.76 12.13 19.63
CA GLU A 493 4.73 12.42 20.68
C GLU A 493 5.55 13.65 20.32
N VAL A 494 6.07 13.70 19.09
CA VAL A 494 6.76 14.87 18.52
C VAL A 494 5.83 16.09 18.49
N ALA A 495 4.57 15.93 18.09
CA ALA A 495 3.60 17.03 18.06
C ALA A 495 3.29 17.60 19.46
N LEU A 496 3.03 16.72 20.45
CA LEU A 496 2.78 17.10 21.84
C LEU A 496 4.02 17.76 22.48
N HIS A 497 5.22 17.24 22.19
CA HIS A 497 6.47 17.82 22.65
C HIS A 497 6.76 19.19 22.02
N ARG A 498 6.62 19.35 20.69
CA ARG A 498 6.78 20.66 20.02
C ARG A 498 5.74 21.69 20.49
N LEU A 499 4.53 21.26 20.86
CA LEU A 499 3.55 22.12 21.54
C LEU A 499 3.99 22.56 22.95
N GLY A 500 4.96 21.89 23.57
CA GLY A 500 5.36 22.11 24.95
C GLY A 500 4.37 21.53 25.96
N ILE A 501 3.78 20.37 25.66
CA ILE A 501 2.97 19.58 26.59
C ILE A 501 3.87 18.48 27.18
N PRO A 502 4.14 18.45 28.50
CA PRO A 502 5.03 17.44 29.07
C PRO A 502 4.47 16.02 28.92
N LEU A 503 5.26 15.09 28.39
CA LEU A 503 4.89 13.68 28.30
C LEU A 503 5.23 13.00 29.64
N LYS A 504 4.21 12.60 30.41
CA LYS A 504 4.39 11.88 31.70
C LYS A 504 4.64 10.39 31.48
N ASN A 505 3.76 9.79 30.68
CA ASN A 505 3.75 8.37 30.37
C ASN A 505 3.33 8.24 28.91
N VAL A 506 4.06 7.48 28.12
CA VAL A 506 3.67 7.10 26.76
C VAL A 506 3.73 5.58 26.66
N VAL A 507 2.61 4.96 26.33
CA VAL A 507 2.55 3.56 25.93
C VAL A 507 2.44 3.54 24.41
N SER A 508 3.55 3.21 23.74
CA SER A 508 3.66 3.13 22.28
C SER A 508 3.46 1.69 21.83
N VAL A 509 2.57 1.50 20.85
CA VAL A 509 2.33 0.21 20.21
C VAL A 509 2.79 0.29 18.75
N GLU A 510 3.84 -0.46 18.42
CA GLU A 510 4.45 -0.45 17.09
C GLU A 510 5.12 -1.78 16.75
N ILE A 511 4.78 -2.33 15.58
CA ILE A 511 5.26 -3.63 15.09
C ILE A 511 6.60 -3.52 14.36
N SER A 512 6.90 -2.34 13.80
CA SER A 512 8.17 -2.03 13.18
C SER A 512 9.22 -1.70 14.24
N GLU A 513 10.13 -2.64 14.50
CA GLU A 513 11.29 -2.42 15.39
C GLU A 513 12.08 -1.16 15.00
N VAL A 514 12.30 -0.95 13.69
CA VAL A 514 12.90 0.29 13.13
C VAL A 514 12.17 1.56 13.58
N SER A 515 10.84 1.57 13.54
CA SER A 515 10.04 2.75 13.89
C SER A 515 10.01 2.98 15.42
N SER A 516 9.92 1.88 16.19
CA SER A 516 10.06 1.90 17.65
C SER A 516 11.44 2.42 18.10
N ASN A 517 12.52 1.96 17.46
CA ASN A 517 13.89 2.40 17.72
C ASN A 517 14.10 3.89 17.36
N ILE A 518 13.41 4.41 16.35
CA ILE A 518 13.38 5.86 16.04
C ILE A 518 12.71 6.65 17.18
N LEU A 519 11.53 6.21 17.66
CA LEU A 519 10.84 6.85 18.79
C LEU A 519 11.68 6.77 20.09
N GLN A 520 12.30 5.63 20.37
CA GLN A 520 13.22 5.46 21.51
C GLN A 520 14.42 6.42 21.42
N SER A 521 15.07 6.48 20.25
CA SER A 521 16.21 7.37 20.02
C SER A 521 15.83 8.83 20.23
N TRP A 522 14.66 9.26 19.72
CA TRP A 522 14.14 10.60 19.92
C TRP A 522 13.83 10.90 21.39
N TRP A 523 13.26 9.95 22.13
CA TRP A 523 12.93 10.09 23.55
C TRP A 523 14.17 10.36 24.41
N GLU A 524 15.24 9.63 24.15
CA GLU A 524 16.55 9.79 24.81
C GLU A 524 17.21 11.12 24.41
N GLN A 525 17.28 11.43 23.12
CA GLN A 525 17.89 12.66 22.58
C GLN A 525 17.20 13.94 23.08
N THR A 526 15.87 13.93 23.24
CA THR A 526 15.10 15.05 23.79
C THR A 526 15.05 15.06 25.33
N ASN A 527 15.74 14.12 25.98
CA ASN A 527 15.84 13.97 27.43
C ASN A 527 14.47 14.01 28.15
N GLN A 528 13.49 13.29 27.61
CA GLN A 528 12.15 13.21 28.20
C GLN A 528 12.21 12.66 29.62
N LYS A 529 11.46 13.28 30.54
CA LYS A 529 11.46 12.94 31.98
C LYS A 529 10.35 11.97 32.39
N GLY A 530 9.51 11.57 31.44
CA GLY A 530 8.43 10.61 31.65
C GLY A 530 8.88 9.16 31.44
N ASN A 531 7.92 8.26 31.53
CA ASN A 531 8.09 6.84 31.20
C ASN A 531 7.67 6.59 29.73
N LEU A 532 8.50 5.86 28.97
CA LEU A 532 8.15 5.30 27.66
C LEU A 532 8.06 3.77 27.79
N ILE A 533 6.96 3.19 27.32
CA ILE A 533 6.67 1.76 27.40
C ILE A 533 6.30 1.28 26.01
N HIS A 534 7.21 0.54 25.36
CA HIS A 534 6.96 -0.07 24.05
C HIS A 534 6.24 -1.41 24.17
N ILE A 535 5.32 -1.67 23.24
CA ILE A 535 4.61 -2.93 23.07
C ILE A 535 4.57 -3.26 21.58
N THR A 536 5.00 -4.45 21.16
CA THR A 536 5.18 -4.76 19.73
C THR A 536 3.86 -4.97 18.96
N ASP A 537 2.82 -5.47 19.61
CA ASP A 537 1.54 -5.81 18.96
C ASP A 537 0.36 -5.32 19.81
N VAL A 538 -0.67 -4.77 19.16
CA VAL A 538 -1.95 -4.37 19.77
C VAL A 538 -2.70 -5.57 20.38
N GLN A 539 -2.47 -6.78 19.86
CA GLN A 539 -2.97 -8.04 20.44
C GLN A 539 -2.42 -8.31 21.84
N HIS A 540 -1.26 -7.74 22.21
CA HIS A 540 -0.70 -7.85 23.56
C HIS A 540 -1.39 -6.87 24.56
N LEU A 541 -2.20 -5.92 24.09
CA LEU A 541 -3.11 -5.14 24.94
C LEU A 541 -4.38 -5.94 25.26
N SER A 542 -4.23 -6.95 26.12
CA SER A 542 -5.37 -7.61 26.77
C SER A 542 -6.07 -6.67 27.78
N LEU A 543 -7.30 -6.99 28.15
CA LEU A 543 -8.04 -6.28 29.21
C LEU A 543 -7.23 -6.23 30.53
N ASP A 544 -6.65 -7.36 30.94
CA ASP A 544 -5.85 -7.45 32.16
C ASP A 544 -4.61 -6.53 32.08
N ARG A 545 -3.94 -6.50 30.91
CA ARG A 545 -2.76 -5.65 30.69
C ARG A 545 -3.11 -4.15 30.62
N LEU A 546 -4.25 -3.80 30.05
CA LEU A 546 -4.77 -2.44 30.08
C LEU A 546 -5.12 -2.02 31.51
N GLU A 547 -5.67 -2.92 32.33
CA GLU A 547 -5.97 -2.66 33.74
C GLU A 547 -4.69 -2.49 34.59
N GLU A 548 -3.64 -3.28 34.34
CA GLU A 548 -2.29 -3.06 34.92
C GLU A 548 -1.71 -1.69 34.56
N LEU A 549 -1.77 -1.29 33.28
CA LEU A 549 -1.26 -0.01 32.80
C LEU A 549 -2.06 1.16 33.38
N ILE A 550 -3.39 1.09 33.42
CA ILE A 550 -4.24 2.14 34.02
C ILE A 550 -3.92 2.29 35.51
N LYS A 551 -3.79 1.19 36.27
CA LYS A 551 -3.45 1.22 37.70
C LYS A 551 -2.04 1.77 37.99
N SER A 552 -1.07 1.50 37.12
CA SER A 552 0.34 1.93 37.33
C SER A 552 0.63 3.35 36.82
N LEU A 553 -0.06 3.80 35.77
CA LEU A 553 0.17 5.11 35.12
C LEU A 553 -0.85 6.19 35.53
N GLY A 554 -1.92 5.82 36.25
CA GLY A 554 -3.01 6.72 36.64
C GLY A 554 -4.07 6.96 35.55
N GLY A 555 -4.18 6.03 34.59
CA GLY A 555 -5.05 6.16 33.41
C GLY A 555 -4.41 6.88 32.23
N PHE A 556 -5.22 7.09 31.18
CA PHE A 556 -4.80 7.72 29.92
C PHE A 556 -5.65 8.96 29.63
N ASP A 557 -4.97 10.08 29.36
CA ASP A 557 -5.61 11.34 29.00
C ASP A 557 -5.93 11.39 27.49
N LEU A 558 -5.10 10.75 26.66
CA LEU A 558 -5.22 10.70 25.20
C LEU A 558 -4.93 9.29 24.66
N ILE A 559 -5.80 8.78 23.77
CA ILE A 559 -5.61 7.59 22.96
C ILE A 559 -5.50 8.03 21.48
N VAL A 560 -4.32 7.92 20.90
CA VAL A 560 -4.05 8.32 19.52
C VAL A 560 -3.78 7.09 18.65
N GLY A 561 -4.15 7.15 17.37
CA GLY A 561 -3.72 6.16 16.39
C GLY A 561 -4.02 6.57 14.95
N GLY A 562 -3.36 5.90 14.00
CA GLY A 562 -3.57 6.10 12.57
C GLY A 562 -3.58 4.77 11.82
N SER A 563 -4.28 4.71 10.69
CA SER A 563 -4.24 3.53 9.84
C SER A 563 -2.92 3.47 9.06
N PRO A 564 -2.14 2.36 9.09
CA PRO A 564 -0.92 2.26 8.31
C PRO A 564 -1.24 2.25 6.80
N CYS A 565 -0.96 3.36 6.13
CA CYS A 565 -1.55 3.76 4.83
C CYS A 565 -1.09 2.99 3.57
N ASN A 566 -0.66 1.72 3.66
CA ASN A 566 0.00 1.02 2.54
C ASN A 566 -0.92 0.74 1.33
N ASN A 567 -2.17 0.28 1.53
CA ASN A 567 -3.03 -0.16 0.41
C ASN A 567 -4.14 0.83 0.01
N LEU A 568 -4.25 1.98 0.69
CA LEU A 568 -5.24 3.03 0.39
C LEU A 568 -4.70 4.20 -0.45
N THR A 569 -3.40 4.20 -0.78
CA THR A 569 -2.81 5.18 -1.70
C THR A 569 -2.80 4.61 -3.13
N GLY A 570 -3.48 5.28 -4.06
CA GLY A 570 -3.76 4.78 -5.42
C GLY A 570 -2.57 4.53 -6.36
N SER A 571 -1.33 4.59 -5.85
CA SER A 571 -0.14 4.08 -6.56
C SER A 571 0.05 2.57 -6.39
N ASN A 572 -0.46 1.98 -5.29
CA ASN A 572 -0.47 0.54 -5.08
C ASN A 572 -1.79 -0.07 -5.59
N ARG A 573 -1.94 -0.20 -6.92
CA ARG A 573 -3.16 -0.76 -7.57
C ARG A 573 -3.28 -2.30 -7.41
N VAL A 574 -3.04 -2.85 -6.22
CA VAL A 574 -3.19 -4.28 -5.89
C VAL A 574 -3.97 -4.40 -4.58
N SER A 575 -5.02 -5.23 -4.55
CA SER A 575 -6.11 -5.29 -3.54
C SER A 575 -6.94 -3.99 -3.44
N ARG A 576 -8.14 -3.97 -4.07
CA ARG A 576 -9.21 -2.98 -3.79
C ARG A 576 -10.08 -3.41 -2.59
N ASP A 577 -9.49 -4.14 -1.64
CA ASP A 577 -10.21 -4.64 -0.48
C ASP A 577 -10.49 -3.50 0.51
N GLY A 578 -11.77 -3.13 0.62
CA GLY A 578 -12.26 -2.13 1.56
C GLY A 578 -12.25 -2.65 3.00
N LEU A 579 -13.39 -2.56 3.71
CA LEU A 579 -13.54 -3.05 5.10
C LEU A 579 -13.51 -4.59 5.27
N LYS A 580 -12.79 -5.29 4.39
CA LYS A 580 -12.47 -6.72 4.42
C LYS A 580 -10.96 -7.02 4.29
N GLY A 581 -10.14 -6.08 3.80
CA GLY A 581 -8.68 -6.25 3.72
C GLY A 581 -8.02 -6.05 5.08
N ASP A 582 -6.77 -6.50 5.24
CA ASP A 582 -6.08 -6.59 6.55
C ASP A 582 -6.07 -5.28 7.36
N HIS A 583 -5.95 -4.13 6.68
CA HIS A 583 -6.00 -2.80 7.29
C HIS A 583 -7.30 -2.51 8.06
N SER A 584 -8.39 -3.22 7.76
CA SER A 584 -9.67 -3.11 8.47
C SER A 584 -9.58 -3.60 9.92
N ILE A 585 -8.77 -4.63 10.16
CA ILE A 585 -8.61 -5.27 11.47
C ILE A 585 -8.04 -4.27 12.47
N LEU A 586 -7.09 -3.44 12.04
CA LEU A 586 -6.42 -2.44 12.88
C LEU A 586 -7.36 -1.33 13.36
N PHE A 587 -8.40 -0.98 12.58
CA PHE A 587 -9.47 -0.09 13.05
C PHE A 587 -10.32 -0.75 14.16
N TYR A 588 -10.66 -2.03 14.00
CA TYR A 588 -11.42 -2.75 15.03
C TYR A 588 -10.60 -2.97 16.30
N GLU A 589 -9.27 -3.16 16.19
CA GLU A 589 -8.36 -3.21 17.35
C GLU A 589 -8.22 -1.85 18.05
N TYR A 590 -8.14 -0.74 17.30
CA TYR A 590 -8.21 0.60 17.88
C TYR A 590 -9.52 0.81 18.64
N PHE A 591 -10.66 0.46 18.04
CA PHE A 591 -11.98 0.55 18.67
C PHE A 591 -12.11 -0.38 19.89
N ARG A 592 -11.54 -1.59 19.84
CA ARG A 592 -11.49 -2.53 20.98
C ARG A 592 -10.76 -1.88 22.15
N VAL A 593 -9.51 -1.46 21.94
CA VAL A 593 -8.68 -0.86 23.00
C VAL A 593 -9.30 0.44 23.53
N LEU A 594 -9.90 1.28 22.68
CA LEU A 594 -10.62 2.48 23.11
C LEU A 594 -11.77 2.15 24.07
N ASN A 595 -12.63 1.17 23.75
CA ASN A 595 -13.72 0.76 24.64
C ASN A 595 -13.22 0.03 25.89
N ASP A 596 -12.17 -0.78 25.78
CA ASP A 596 -11.58 -1.48 26.92
C ASP A 596 -11.02 -0.46 27.93
N VAL A 597 -10.29 0.56 27.47
CA VAL A 597 -9.80 1.66 28.32
C VAL A 597 -10.94 2.50 28.90
N LYS A 598 -11.93 2.94 28.08
CA LYS A 598 -13.09 3.70 28.60
C LYS A 598 -13.90 2.88 29.61
N GLY A 599 -14.08 1.59 29.35
CA GLY A 599 -14.79 0.65 30.22
C GLY A 599 -14.02 0.20 31.46
N LEU A 600 -12.73 0.51 31.55
CA LEU A 600 -11.92 0.38 32.76
C LEU A 600 -11.88 1.70 33.54
N MET A 601 -11.59 2.83 32.88
CA MET A 601 -11.55 4.15 33.51
C MET A 601 -12.91 4.61 34.03
N GLY A 602 -14.02 4.21 33.40
CA GLY A 602 -15.38 4.46 33.89
C GLY A 602 -15.85 3.58 35.07
N LYS A 603 -14.95 2.80 35.68
CA LYS A 603 -15.19 2.00 36.90
C LYS A 603 -14.33 2.44 38.10
N VAL A 604 -13.48 3.46 37.91
CA VAL A 604 -12.55 4.02 38.90
C VAL A 604 -13.14 5.33 39.43
#